data_AF-A0A919GRW9-F1
#
_entry.id   AF-A0A919GRW9-F1
#
_cell.length_a   1.000
_cell.length_b   1.000
_cell.length_c   1.000
_cell.angle_alpha   90.00
_cell.angle_beta   90.00
_cell.angle_gamma   90.00
#
_symmetry.space_group_name_H-M   'P 1'
#
loop_
_entity.id
_entity.type
_entity.pdbx_description
1 polymer ?
#
loop_
_entity_poly.entity_id
_entity_poly.type
_entity_poly.pdbx_seq_one_letter_code
_entity_poly.pdbx_strand_id
1 'polypeptide(L)'
;MKITMSGSGVTVEDFPGYEGHSFIVGFPAGGVKPNGFYVKAPDERPVTATWLRRLPLDRLLRVAAEARAAEMAEAVNVAPATEGRPYGGGNEHLGKVAEVYRWATERNIPPRRAIATRWARSEATAGRWIAEARKKGVLPPAGR
;
A
#
# COMPACT_ATOMS: atom_id res chain seq x y z
N MET A 1 -4.25 21.50 5.87
CA MET A 1 -4.41 20.15 5.30
C MET A 1 -3.08 19.43 5.28
N LYS A 2 -2.95 18.42 6.12
CA LYS A 2 -1.77 17.56 6.22
C LYS A 2 -2.19 16.13 5.89
N ILE A 3 -1.39 15.44 5.09
CA ILE A 3 -1.66 14.07 4.69
C ILE A 3 -0.54 13.19 5.24
N THR A 4 -0.91 12.21 6.06
CA THR A 4 0.02 11.26 6.67
C THR A 4 -0.35 9.85 6.23
N MET A 5 0.65 9.06 5.83
CA MET A 5 0.45 7.65 5.44
C MET A 5 0.77 6.73 6.63
N SER A 6 -0.05 5.71 6.88
CA SER A 6 0.24 4.66 7.88
C SER A 6 -0.15 3.28 7.33
N GLY A 7 0.81 2.56 6.74
CA GLY A 7 0.67 1.16 6.29
C GLY A 7 -0.51 0.91 5.32
N SER A 8 -1.70 0.68 5.88
CA SER A 8 -2.96 0.46 5.15
C SER A 8 -3.91 1.66 5.15
N GLY A 9 -3.57 2.78 5.80
CA GLY A 9 -4.42 3.95 5.96
C GLY A 9 -3.80 5.25 5.44
N VAL A 10 -4.65 6.13 4.91
CA VAL A 10 -4.33 7.53 4.66
C VAL A 10 -5.05 8.38 5.69
N THR A 11 -4.29 9.13 6.47
CA THR A 11 -4.83 10.11 7.41
C THR A 11 -4.78 11.50 6.78
N VAL A 12 -5.93 12.15 6.70
CA VAL A 12 -6.08 13.55 6.29
C VAL A 12 -6.44 14.36 7.52
N GLU A 13 -5.57 15.31 7.89
CA GLU A 13 -5.75 16.24 9.01
C GLU A 13 -5.98 17.65 8.47
N ASP A 14 -6.70 18.48 9.23
CA ASP A 14 -6.99 19.88 8.91
C ASP A 14 -7.56 20.03 7.49
N PHE A 15 -8.57 19.22 7.19
CA PHE A 15 -9.32 19.32 5.95
C PHE A 15 -10.14 20.64 5.97
N PRO A 16 -10.18 21.41 4.86
CA PRO A 16 -10.80 22.75 4.87
C PRO A 16 -12.24 22.74 5.37
N GLY A 17 -12.53 23.56 6.39
CA GLY A 17 -13.84 23.66 7.06
C GLY A 17 -14.10 22.59 8.12
N TYR A 18 -13.11 21.75 8.41
CA TYR A 18 -13.15 20.65 9.38
C TYR A 18 -11.85 20.60 10.20
N GLU A 19 -11.32 21.77 10.55
CA GLU A 19 -10.08 21.92 11.30
C GLU A 19 -10.13 21.14 12.63
N GLY A 20 -8.99 20.56 13.02
CA GLY A 20 -8.89 19.71 14.22
C GLY A 20 -9.46 18.29 14.07
N HIS A 21 -10.15 17.96 12.97
CA HIS A 21 -10.59 16.59 12.71
C HIS A 21 -9.52 15.79 11.98
N SER A 22 -9.38 14.52 12.33
CA SER A 22 -8.56 13.56 11.60
C SER A 22 -9.46 12.56 10.89
N PHE A 23 -9.23 12.40 9.59
CA PHE A 23 -9.98 11.48 8.74
C PHE A 23 -9.07 10.35 8.30
N ILE A 24 -9.43 9.11 8.60
CA ILE A 24 -8.62 7.94 8.31
C ILE A 24 -9.34 7.12 7.25
N VAL A 25 -8.73 7.03 6.08
CA VAL A 25 -9.24 6.23 4.96
C VAL A 25 -8.44 4.94 4.90
N GLY A 26 -9.12 3.81 5.10
CA GLY A 26 -8.52 2.49 4.98
C GLY A 26 -8.49 2.02 3.54
N PHE A 27 -7.42 1.34 3.18
CA PHE A 27 -7.23 0.68 1.89
C PHE A 27 -6.91 -0.80 2.10
N PRO A 28 -7.42 -1.69 1.25
CA PRO A 28 -6.96 -3.08 1.25
C PRO A 28 -5.49 -3.11 0.85
N ALA A 29 -4.76 -4.13 1.30
CA ALA A 29 -3.37 -4.32 0.95
C ALA A 29 -3.20 -4.30 -0.58
N GLY A 30 -2.57 -3.25 -1.11
CA GLY A 30 -2.28 -3.12 -2.54
C GLY A 30 -3.40 -2.60 -3.42
N GLY A 31 -4.49 -2.13 -2.80
CA GLY A 31 -5.53 -1.39 -3.47
C GLY A 31 -5.36 0.11 -3.30
N VAL A 32 -5.88 0.83 -4.28
CA VAL A 32 -6.13 2.28 -4.24
C VAL A 32 -7.62 2.57 -4.01
N LYS A 33 -8.46 1.54 -3.91
CA LYS A 33 -9.88 1.67 -3.61
C LYS A 33 -10.08 1.65 -2.09
N PRO A 34 -10.68 2.68 -1.50
CA PRO A 34 -10.99 2.68 -0.08
C PRO A 34 -11.89 1.50 0.30
N ASN A 35 -11.63 0.87 1.45
CA ASN A 35 -12.47 -0.16 2.05
C ASN A 35 -12.94 0.19 3.47
N GLY A 36 -12.50 1.32 4.02
CA GLY A 36 -12.91 1.79 5.33
C GLY A 36 -12.77 3.31 5.43
N PHE A 37 -13.57 3.92 6.30
CA PHE A 37 -13.54 5.34 6.58
C PHE A 37 -13.84 5.56 8.06
N TYR A 38 -12.94 6.26 8.75
CA TYR A 38 -13.06 6.56 10.16
C TYR A 38 -12.83 8.06 10.39
N VAL A 39 -13.55 8.62 11.36
CA VAL A 39 -13.43 10.04 11.74
C VAL A 39 -13.04 10.09 13.21
N LYS A 40 -12.02 10.87 13.53
CA LYS A 40 -11.65 11.23 14.89
C LYS A 40 -11.95 12.72 15.11
N ALA A 41 -12.90 13.00 15.98
CA ALA A 41 -13.24 14.36 16.40
C ALA A 41 -12.22 14.88 17.44
N PRO A 42 -11.90 16.18 17.43
CA PRO A 42 -10.90 16.77 18.33
C PRO A 42 -11.32 16.79 19.81
N ASP A 43 -12.61 16.86 20.10
CA ASP A 43 -13.16 17.22 21.42
C ASP A 43 -14.10 16.16 22.01
N GLU A 44 -13.96 14.90 21.58
CA GLU A 44 -14.82 13.77 21.95
C GLU A 44 -16.32 13.99 21.66
N ARG A 45 -16.69 15.06 20.96
CA ARG A 45 -18.09 15.30 20.60
C ARG A 45 -18.58 14.20 19.65
N PRO A 46 -19.84 13.78 19.81
CA PRO A 46 -20.39 12.75 18.94
C PRO A 46 -20.36 13.17 17.48
N VAL A 47 -19.74 12.34 16.64
CA VAL A 47 -19.88 12.45 15.18
C VAL A 47 -21.30 12.02 14.82
N THR A 48 -22.17 13.00 14.54
CA THR A 48 -23.57 12.74 14.21
C THR A 48 -23.77 12.47 12.72
N ALA A 49 -24.87 11.78 12.38
CA ALA A 49 -25.26 11.58 10.97
C ALA A 49 -25.49 12.91 10.23
N THR A 50 -26.01 13.94 10.91
CA THR A 50 -26.20 15.27 10.32
C THR A 50 -24.88 15.93 9.97
N TRP A 51 -23.89 15.80 10.84
CA TRP A 51 -22.55 16.30 10.57
C TRP A 51 -21.89 15.53 9.41
N LEU A 52 -21.96 14.18 9.42
CA LEU A 52 -21.40 13.34 8.37
C LEU A 52 -21.99 13.65 6.98
N ARG A 53 -23.28 13.95 6.89
CA ARG A 53 -23.92 14.32 5.61
C ARG A 53 -23.43 15.63 5.02
N ARG A 54 -22.86 16.52 5.84
CA ARG A 54 -22.28 17.78 5.38
C ARG A 54 -20.85 17.62 4.91
N LEU A 55 -20.18 16.55 5.35
CA LEU A 55 -18.81 16.26 4.98
C LEU A 55 -18.73 16.04 3.46
N PRO A 56 -17.84 16.74 2.73
CA PRO A 56 -17.58 16.48 1.33
C PRO A 56 -16.76 15.19 1.17
N LEU A 57 -17.43 14.07 1.43
CA LEU A 57 -16.83 12.74 1.50
C LEU A 57 -16.20 12.34 0.15
N ASP A 58 -16.81 12.73 -0.97
CA ASP A 58 -16.26 12.50 -2.32
C ASP A 58 -14.87 13.10 -2.47
N ARG A 59 -14.70 14.37 -2.05
CA ARG A 59 -13.45 15.11 -2.16
C ARG A 59 -12.41 14.50 -1.26
N LEU A 60 -12.80 14.13 -0.04
CA LEU A 60 -11.90 13.54 0.94
C LEU A 60 -11.39 12.17 0.47
N LEU A 61 -12.29 11.29 0.02
CA LEU A 61 -11.92 9.96 -0.49
C LEU A 61 -11.04 10.07 -1.73
N ARG A 62 -11.29 11.04 -2.61
CA ARG A 62 -10.43 11.31 -3.78
C ARG A 62 -9.03 11.74 -3.37
N VAL A 63 -8.89 12.73 -2.47
CA VAL A 63 -7.58 13.18 -1.96
C VAL A 63 -6.82 12.00 -1.33
N ALA A 64 -7.49 11.17 -0.54
CA ALA A 64 -6.87 10.00 0.06
C ALA A 64 -6.45 8.96 -0.99
N ALA A 65 -7.28 8.68 -1.99
CA ALA A 65 -6.96 7.73 -3.06
C ALA A 65 -5.80 8.22 -3.93
N GLU A 66 -5.74 9.52 -4.24
CA GLU A 66 -4.64 10.14 -4.98
C GLU A 66 -3.33 10.08 -4.19
N ALA A 67 -3.36 10.39 -2.88
CA ALA A 67 -2.18 10.25 -2.03
C ALA A 67 -1.69 8.80 -1.95
N ARG A 68 -2.61 7.84 -1.84
CA ARG A 68 -2.27 6.40 -1.88
C ARG A 68 -1.69 6.00 -3.23
N ALA A 69 -2.26 6.47 -4.34
CA ALA A 69 -1.75 6.17 -5.67
C ALA A 69 -0.35 6.76 -5.90
N ALA A 70 -0.09 7.98 -5.40
CA ALA A 70 1.22 8.62 -5.47
C ALA A 70 2.27 7.87 -4.65
N GLU A 71 1.94 7.45 -3.41
CA GLU A 71 2.84 6.63 -2.59
C GLU A 71 3.13 5.28 -3.26
N MET A 72 2.10 4.63 -3.82
CA MET A 72 2.29 3.39 -4.56
C MET A 72 3.15 3.58 -5.82
N ALA A 73 3.02 4.72 -6.52
CA ALA A 73 3.86 5.04 -7.68
C ALA A 73 5.31 5.32 -7.29
N GLU A 74 5.54 6.01 -6.17
CA GLU A 74 6.88 6.30 -5.66
C GLU A 74 7.58 5.03 -5.15
N ALA A 75 6.85 4.17 -4.45
CA ALA A 75 7.32 2.85 -4.05
C ALA A 75 7.80 2.01 -5.25
N VAL A 76 7.18 2.16 -6.41
CA VAL A 76 7.62 1.48 -7.64
C VAL A 76 8.97 2.01 -8.13
N ASN A 77 9.25 3.30 -7.96
CA ASN A 77 10.51 3.92 -8.38
C ASN A 77 11.69 3.63 -7.43
N VAL A 78 11.43 3.40 -6.14
CA VAL A 78 12.47 3.27 -5.10
C VAL A 78 12.89 1.81 -4.84
N ALA A 79 12.21 0.81 -5.42
CA ALA A 79 12.64 -0.58 -5.28
C ALA A 79 14.05 -0.78 -5.87
N PRO A 80 14.97 -1.51 -5.18
CA PRO A 80 16.36 -1.61 -5.59
C PRO A 80 16.49 -2.07 -7.05
N ALA A 81 17.15 -1.23 -7.85
CA ALA A 81 17.46 -1.51 -9.24
C ALA A 81 18.60 -2.54 -9.32
N THR A 82 18.29 -3.82 -9.10
CA THR A 82 19.24 -4.89 -9.42
C THR A 82 19.44 -4.99 -10.93
N GLU A 83 20.68 -4.77 -11.37
CA GLU A 83 21.12 -4.92 -12.75
C GLU A 83 20.83 -6.33 -13.28
N GLY A 84 20.47 -6.40 -14.56
CA GLY A 84 20.36 -7.62 -15.34
C GLY A 84 19.05 -8.38 -15.17
N ARG A 85 18.32 -8.54 -16.28
CA ARG A 85 17.21 -9.48 -16.44
C ARG A 85 17.76 -10.90 -16.26
N PRO A 86 17.48 -11.61 -15.14
CA PRO A 86 17.97 -12.97 -15.00
C PRO A 86 17.25 -13.83 -16.06
N TYR A 87 18.02 -14.55 -16.87
CA TYR A 87 17.45 -15.57 -17.74
C TYR A 87 16.86 -16.67 -16.83
N GLY A 88 15.52 -16.75 -16.81
CA GLY A 88 14.70 -17.84 -16.26
C GLY A 88 15.14 -18.56 -14.97
N GLY A 89 14.41 -18.38 -13.87
CA GLY A 89 14.21 -19.40 -12.82
C GLY A 89 15.42 -19.83 -11.96
N GLY A 90 16.62 -19.32 -12.25
CA GLY A 90 17.83 -19.59 -11.47
C GLY A 90 17.73 -19.09 -10.02
N ASN A 91 18.52 -19.68 -9.11
CA ASN A 91 18.55 -19.29 -7.70
C ASN A 91 18.84 -17.79 -7.50
N GLU A 92 19.63 -17.18 -8.38
CA GLU A 92 19.92 -15.74 -8.37
C GLU A 92 18.65 -14.89 -8.59
N HIS A 93 17.78 -15.28 -9.52
CA HIS A 93 16.52 -14.59 -9.76
C HIS A 93 15.62 -14.64 -8.51
N LEU A 94 15.54 -15.82 -7.89
CA LEU A 94 14.74 -16.01 -6.68
C LEU A 94 15.31 -15.25 -5.48
N GLY A 95 16.64 -15.07 -5.43
CA GLY A 95 17.30 -14.16 -4.48
C GLY A 95 16.85 -12.72 -4.65
N LYS A 96 16.87 -12.19 -5.89
CA LYS A 96 16.37 -10.84 -6.21
C LYS A 96 14.88 -10.67 -5.90
N VAL A 97 14.07 -11.71 -6.18
CA VAL A 97 12.64 -11.73 -5.82
C VAL A 97 12.46 -11.68 -4.30
N ALA A 98 13.27 -12.42 -3.53
CA ALA A 98 13.21 -12.42 -2.07
C ALA A 98 13.66 -11.09 -1.44
N GLU A 99 14.61 -10.40 -2.07
CA GLU A 99 15.01 -9.05 -1.68
C GLU A 99 13.86 -8.06 -1.84
N VAL A 100 13.23 -7.99 -3.03
CA VAL A 100 12.06 -7.13 -3.27
C VAL A 100 10.89 -7.52 -2.35
N TYR A 101 10.72 -8.82 -2.08
CA TYR A 101 9.70 -9.29 -1.15
C TYR A 101 9.90 -8.73 0.26
N ARG A 102 11.13 -8.81 0.79
CA ARG A 102 11.47 -8.31 2.13
C ARG A 102 11.34 -6.79 2.19
N TRP A 103 11.90 -6.09 1.20
CA TRP A 103 11.80 -4.63 1.07
C TRP A 103 10.34 -4.15 1.07
N ALA A 104 9.47 -4.84 0.34
CA ALA A 104 8.05 -4.52 0.26
C ALA A 104 7.34 -4.82 1.59
N THR A 105 7.64 -5.97 2.20
CA THR A 105 7.07 -6.38 3.50
C THR A 105 7.42 -5.38 4.60
N GLU A 106 8.68 -4.96 4.70
CA GLU A 106 9.16 -3.96 5.67
C GLU A 106 8.44 -2.61 5.55
N ARG A 107 8.00 -2.27 4.33
CA ARG A 107 7.32 -1.01 4.00
C ARG A 107 5.80 -1.15 3.97
N ASN A 108 5.24 -2.30 4.37
CA ASN A 108 3.81 -2.62 4.25
C ASN A 108 3.26 -2.49 2.82
N ILE A 109 4.14 -2.64 1.83
CA ILE A 109 3.80 -2.70 0.41
C ILE A 109 3.51 -4.17 0.06
N PRO A 110 2.46 -4.46 -0.72
CA PRO A 110 2.16 -5.83 -1.14
C PRO A 110 3.31 -6.43 -1.96
N PRO A 111 3.96 -7.50 -1.48
CA PRO A 111 5.16 -8.04 -2.12
C PRO A 111 4.89 -8.53 -3.55
N ARG A 112 3.76 -9.21 -3.76
CA ARG A 112 3.38 -9.78 -5.06
C ARG A 112 3.27 -8.70 -6.14
N ARG A 113 2.66 -7.56 -5.81
CA ARG A 113 2.49 -6.45 -6.75
C ARG A 113 3.79 -5.69 -6.97
N ALA A 114 4.59 -5.49 -5.93
CA ALA A 114 5.92 -4.87 -6.05
C ALA A 114 6.82 -5.69 -7.02
N ILE A 115 6.85 -7.01 -6.85
CA ILE A 115 7.58 -7.93 -7.74
C ILE A 115 7.00 -7.88 -9.16
N ALA A 116 5.69 -8.01 -9.33
CA ALA A 116 5.04 -7.96 -10.64
C ALA A 116 5.40 -6.67 -11.41
N THR A 117 5.30 -5.54 -10.73
CA THR A 117 5.60 -4.23 -11.31
C THR A 117 7.09 -4.10 -11.67
N ARG A 118 8.00 -4.50 -10.77
CA ARG A 118 9.45 -4.40 -10.97
C ARG A 118 9.96 -5.13 -12.22
N TRP A 119 9.34 -6.26 -12.55
CA TRP A 119 9.71 -7.06 -13.73
C TRP A 119 8.70 -6.96 -14.88
N ALA A 120 7.74 -6.03 -14.82
CA ALA A 120 6.67 -5.84 -15.80
C ALA A 120 5.97 -7.17 -16.17
N ARG A 121 5.62 -7.96 -15.15
CA ARG A 121 4.91 -9.24 -15.28
C ARG A 121 3.58 -9.20 -14.55
N SER A 122 2.75 -10.20 -14.83
CA SER A 122 1.49 -10.37 -14.10
C SER A 122 1.75 -10.73 -12.64
N GLU A 123 0.82 -10.37 -11.76
CA GLU A 123 0.84 -10.79 -10.36
C GLU A 123 0.81 -12.31 -10.20
N ALA A 124 0.23 -13.04 -11.17
CA ALA A 124 0.26 -14.50 -11.20
C ALA A 124 1.69 -15.03 -11.40
N THR A 125 2.47 -14.44 -12.30
CA THR A 125 3.89 -14.77 -12.49
C THR A 125 4.70 -14.45 -11.24
N ALA A 126 4.50 -13.29 -10.64
CA ALA A 126 5.14 -12.94 -9.37
C ALA A 126 4.78 -13.92 -8.24
N GLY A 127 3.51 -14.35 -8.19
CA GLY A 127 3.05 -15.38 -7.25
C GLY A 127 3.77 -16.71 -7.42
N ARG A 128 4.03 -17.14 -8.67
CA ARG A 128 4.82 -18.35 -8.96
C ARG A 128 6.25 -18.21 -8.46
N TRP A 129 6.91 -17.08 -8.71
CA TRP A 129 8.27 -16.85 -8.22
C TRP A 129 8.36 -16.82 -6.69
N ILE A 130 7.39 -16.23 -6.00
CA ILE A 130 7.33 -16.27 -4.53
C ILE A 130 7.19 -17.71 -4.04
N ALA A 131 6.32 -18.50 -4.69
CA ALA A 131 6.15 -19.91 -4.34
C ALA A 131 7.43 -20.73 -4.58
N GLU A 132 8.15 -20.47 -5.68
CA GLU A 132 9.44 -21.09 -5.98
C GLU A 132 10.52 -20.68 -4.97
N ALA A 133 10.60 -19.39 -4.63
CA ALA A 133 11.54 -18.88 -3.63
C ALA A 133 11.29 -19.52 -2.24
N ARG A 134 10.03 -19.75 -1.87
CA ARG A 134 9.66 -20.50 -0.66
C ARG A 134 10.08 -21.96 -0.74
N LYS A 135 9.80 -22.63 -1.86
CA LYS A 135 10.20 -24.03 -2.08
C LYS A 135 11.71 -24.22 -1.97
N LYS A 136 12.50 -23.23 -2.39
CA LYS A 136 13.97 -23.25 -2.29
C LYS A 136 14.52 -22.73 -0.96
N GLY A 137 13.67 -22.38 0.01
CA GLY A 137 14.09 -21.89 1.33
C GLY A 137 14.66 -20.47 1.34
N VAL A 138 14.54 -19.72 0.25
CA VAL A 138 15.03 -18.33 0.14
C VAL A 138 14.06 -17.36 0.81
N LEU A 139 12.77 -17.70 0.85
CA LEU A 139 11.75 -16.99 1.61
C LEU A 139 11.17 -17.89 2.71
N PRO A 140 10.74 -17.30 3.84
CA PRO A 140 10.07 -18.05 4.88
C PRO A 140 8.77 -18.69 4.34
N PRO A 141 8.35 -19.85 4.89
CA PRO A 141 7.11 -20.49 4.50
C PRO A 141 5.92 -19.53 4.70
N ALA A 142 4.84 -19.74 3.95
CA ALA A 142 3.65 -18.93 4.11
C ALA A 142 3.20 -18.99 5.58
N GLY A 143 3.19 -17.84 6.25
CA GLY A 143 2.63 -17.73 7.60
C GLY A 143 1.19 -18.22 7.57
N ARG A 144 0.87 -19.11 8.51
CA ARG A 144 -0.47 -19.67 8.71
C ARG A 144 -1.37 -18.66 9.39
#